data_AF-A0A0G1RM60-F1
#
_entry.id   AF-A0A0G1RM60-F1
#
_cell.length_a   1.000
_cell.length_b   1.000
_cell.length_c   1.000
_cell.angle_alpha   90.00
_cell.angle_beta   90.00
_cell.angle_gamma   90.00
#
_symmetry.space_group_name_H-M   'P 1'
#
loop_
_entity.id
_entity.type
_entity.pdbx_description
1 polymer ?
#
loop_
_entity_poly.entity_id
_entity_poly.type
_entity_poly.pdbx_seq_one_letter_code
_entity_poly.pdbx_strand_id
1 'polypeptide(L)'
;MTLFELLAGKSLIEKKDVAALAAEAEVSGDSEETLVKHGVSIEDILSARAEIFGIPAKNIEGQEIPLDILRFIPEESASYYKFVPIGARDGALEIG
;
A
#
# COMPACT_ATOMS: atom_id res chain seq x y z
N MET A 1 -6.02 8.26 13.69
CA MET A 1 -5.47 8.84 12.44
C MET A 1 -5.91 7.95 11.31
N THR A 2 -6.70 8.50 10.40
CA THR A 2 -7.05 7.84 9.12
C THR A 2 -6.01 8.16 8.06
N LEU A 3 -5.99 7.38 6.97
CA LEU A 3 -5.12 7.62 5.81
C LEU A 3 -5.31 9.05 5.27
N PHE A 4 -6.56 9.49 5.12
CA PHE A 4 -6.88 10.82 4.62
C PHE A 4 -6.45 11.93 5.60
N GLU A 5 -6.61 11.75 6.91
CA GLU A 5 -6.12 12.73 7.90
C GLU A 5 -4.60 12.91 7.85
N LEU A 6 -3.87 11.81 7.66
CA LEU A 6 -2.41 11.83 7.56
C LEU A 6 -1.96 12.53 6.28
N LEU A 7 -2.58 12.21 5.14
CA LEU A 7 -2.31 12.87 3.86
C LEU A 7 -2.66 14.37 3.90
N ALA A 8 -3.75 14.74 4.57
CA ALA A 8 -4.12 16.15 4.78
C ALA A 8 -3.16 16.89 5.70
N GLY A 9 -2.62 16.20 6.72
CA GLY A 9 -1.54 16.72 7.57
C GLY A 9 -0.25 16.99 6.79
N LYS A 10 0.07 16.14 5.80
CA LYS A 10 1.21 16.29 4.89
C LYS A 10 0.97 17.30 3.74
N SER A 11 -0.19 17.96 3.72
CA SER A 11 -0.58 18.91 2.66
C SER A 11 -0.62 18.28 1.25
N LEU A 12 -0.83 16.97 1.17
CA LEU A 12 -1.00 16.22 -0.09
C LEU A 12 -2.45 16.26 -0.59
N ILE A 13 -3.40 16.46 0.33
CA ILE A 13 -4.81 16.72 0.04
C ILE A 13 -5.30 17.89 0.89
N GLU A 14 -6.29 18.64 0.41
CA GLU A 14 -6.89 19.70 1.22
C GLU A 14 -7.79 19.10 2.31
N LYS A 15 -7.76 19.69 3.51
CA LYS A 15 -8.59 19.24 4.65
C LYS A 15 -10.09 19.29 4.37
N LYS A 16 -10.54 20.15 3.46
CA LYS A 16 -11.93 20.23 2.99
C LYS A 16 -12.35 19.02 2.15
N ASP A 17 -11.40 18.41 1.44
CA ASP A 17 -11.67 17.34 0.47
C ASP A 17 -11.59 15.96 1.13
N VAL A 18 -11.02 15.86 2.33
CA VAL A 18 -10.95 14.61 3.13
C VAL A 18 -12.32 13.92 3.24
N ALA A 19 -13.38 14.67 3.54
CA ALA A 19 -14.72 14.09 3.72
C ALA A 19 -15.33 13.62 2.39
N ALA A 20 -15.09 14.36 1.30
CA ALA A 20 -15.57 13.99 -0.03
C ALA A 20 -14.83 12.76 -0.57
N LEU A 21 -13.50 12.74 -0.42
CA LEU A 21 -12.65 11.61 -0.82
C LEU A 21 -12.94 10.35 0.00
N ALA A 22 -13.20 10.49 1.30
CA ALA A 22 -13.58 9.35 2.15
C ALA A 22 -14.93 8.77 1.69
N ALA A 23 -15.92 9.61 1.39
CA ALA A 23 -17.21 9.14 0.90
C ALA A 23 -17.10 8.48 -0.50
N GLU A 24 -16.28 9.04 -1.40
CA GLU A 24 -16.04 8.47 -2.73
C GLU A 24 -15.26 7.15 -2.64
N ALA A 25 -14.30 7.05 -1.72
CA ALA A 25 -13.59 5.81 -1.42
C ALA A 25 -14.51 4.72 -0.86
N GLU A 26 -15.47 5.06 0.01
CA GLU A 26 -16.46 4.10 0.52
C GLU A 26 -17.40 3.61 -0.58
N VAL A 27 -17.77 4.47 -1.53
CA VAL A 27 -18.65 4.11 -2.66
C VAL A 27 -17.92 3.27 -3.71
N SER A 28 -16.67 3.62 -4.03
CA SER A 28 -15.85 2.87 -4.99
C SER A 28 -15.31 1.56 -4.42
N GLY A 29 -15.21 1.45 -3.09
CA GLY A 29 -14.56 0.32 -2.42
C GLY A 29 -13.03 0.33 -2.54
N ASP A 30 -12.47 1.31 -3.25
CA ASP A 30 -11.02 1.47 -3.45
C ASP A 30 -10.58 2.90 -3.11
N SER A 31 -10.09 3.04 -1.87
CA SER A 31 -9.55 4.30 -1.37
C SER A 31 -8.28 4.73 -2.10
N GLU A 32 -7.48 3.79 -2.58
CA GLU A 32 -6.19 4.10 -3.19
C GLU A 32 -6.39 4.61 -4.62
N GLU A 33 -7.26 3.96 -5.38
CA GLU A 33 -7.60 4.40 -6.73
C GLU A 33 -8.18 5.82 -6.74
N THR A 34 -9.05 6.13 -5.77
CA THR A 34 -9.64 7.47 -5.59
C THR A 34 -8.56 8.52 -5.30
N LEU A 35 -7.58 8.21 -4.46
CA LEU A 35 -6.47 9.10 -4.11
C LEU A 35 -5.54 9.34 -5.31
N VAL A 36 -5.22 8.28 -6.08
CA VAL A 36 -4.40 8.40 -7.30
C VAL A 36 -5.10 9.26 -8.35
N LYS A 37 -6.40 9.08 -8.56
CA LYS A 37 -7.20 9.91 -9.48
C LYS A 37 -7.19 11.39 -9.10
N HIS A 38 -7.11 11.69 -7.82
CA HIS A 38 -7.03 13.06 -7.29
C HIS A 38 -5.59 13.62 -7.23
N GLY A 39 -4.62 12.90 -7.79
CA GLY A 39 -3.25 13.38 -7.95
C GLY A 39 -2.31 13.09 -6.78
N VAL A 40 -2.73 12.24 -5.83
CA VAL A 40 -1.82 11.74 -4.78
C VAL A 40 -0.91 10.67 -5.39
N SER A 41 0.40 10.78 -5.17
CA SER A 41 1.35 9.80 -5.69
C SER A 41 1.22 8.45 -4.96
N ILE A 42 1.52 7.35 -5.67
CA ILE A 42 1.54 6.00 -5.08
C ILE A 42 2.57 5.92 -3.95
N GLU A 43 3.70 6.61 -4.10
CA GLU A 43 4.79 6.66 -3.11
C GLU A 43 4.34 7.31 -1.79
N ASP A 44 3.54 8.38 -1.88
CA ASP A 44 2.98 9.06 -0.72
C ASP A 44 1.93 8.19 0.00
N ILE A 45 1.08 7.51 -0.78
CA ILE A 45 0.07 6.57 -0.24
C ILE A 45 0.78 5.43 0.50
N LEU A 46 1.80 4.84 -0.12
CA LEU A 46 2.59 3.75 0.45
C LEU A 46 3.30 4.18 1.75
N SER A 47 3.90 5.38 1.73
CA SER A 47 4.57 5.96 2.90
C SER A 47 3.59 6.26 4.04
N ALA A 48 2.40 6.77 3.72
CA ALA A 48 1.34 7.02 4.69
C ALA A 48 0.82 5.72 5.32
N ARG A 49 0.63 4.66 4.53
CA ARG A 49 0.27 3.34 5.06
C ARG A 49 1.34 2.77 5.97
N ALA A 50 2.61 2.89 5.57
CA ALA A 50 3.73 2.45 6.39
C ALA A 50 3.73 3.09 7.78
N GLU A 51 3.45 4.39 7.83
CA GLU A 51 3.35 5.15 9.09
C GLU A 51 2.15 4.71 9.94
N ILE A 52 1.00 4.43 9.33
CA ILE A 52 -0.23 4.00 10.03
C ILE A 52 -0.08 2.59 10.62
N PHE A 53 0.46 1.65 9.84
CA PHE A 53 0.57 0.26 10.25
C PHE A 53 1.87 -0.04 11.00
N GLY A 54 2.83 0.89 11.00
CA GLY A 54 4.17 0.68 11.57
C GLY A 54 4.98 -0.37 10.80
N ILE A 55 4.66 -0.60 9.53
CA ILE A 55 5.32 -1.57 8.64
C ILE A 55 6.14 -0.78 7.61
N PRO A 56 7.41 -1.10 7.36
CA PRO A 56 8.23 -0.36 6.40
C PRO A 56 7.68 -0.48 4.98
N ALA A 57 7.59 0.66 4.28
CA ALA A 57 7.32 0.70 2.85
C ALA A 57 8.53 0.20 2.05
N LYS A 58 8.29 -0.61 1.01
CA LYS A 58 9.33 -1.08 0.08
C LYS A 58 8.80 -0.96 -1.34
N ASN A 59 9.51 -0.21 -2.19
CA ASN A 59 9.27 -0.22 -3.63
C ASN A 59 10.07 -1.39 -4.25
N ILE A 60 9.38 -2.28 -4.97
CA ILE A 60 9.95 -3.46 -5.64
C ILE A 60 9.89 -3.35 -7.17
N GLU A 61 9.47 -2.21 -7.71
CA GLU A 61 9.40 -1.99 -9.16
C GLU A 61 10.79 -2.17 -9.79
N GLY A 62 10.84 -2.97 -10.86
CA GLY A 62 12.09 -3.31 -11.54
C GLY A 62 13.01 -4.28 -10.79
N GLN A 63 12.59 -4.83 -9.65
CA GLN A 63 13.37 -5.84 -8.92
C GLN A 63 12.95 -7.25 -9.31
N GLU A 64 13.92 -8.12 -9.58
CA GLU A 64 13.68 -9.54 -9.82
C GLU A 64 13.72 -10.31 -8.49
N ILE A 65 12.59 -10.93 -8.12
CA ILE A 65 12.51 -11.80 -6.95
C ILE A 65 12.86 -13.24 -7.39
N PRO A 66 13.84 -13.91 -6.74
CA PRO A 66 14.21 -15.27 -7.12
C PRO A 66 13.05 -16.26 -7.02
N LEU A 67 12.97 -17.20 -7.95
CA LEU A 67 11.91 -18.20 -7.97
C LEU A 67 11.87 -19.04 -6.69
N ASP A 68 13.03 -19.40 -6.12
CA ASP A 68 13.09 -20.13 -4.84
C ASP A 68 12.44 -19.38 -3.67
N ILE A 69 12.39 -18.04 -3.72
CA ILE A 69 11.67 -17.20 -2.75
C ILE A 69 10.16 -17.22 -3.04
N LEU A 70 9.77 -17.05 -4.31
CA LEU A 70 8.36 -17.11 -4.73
C LEU A 70 7.70 -18.46 -4.39
N ARG A 71 8.48 -19.54 -4.39
CA ARG A 71 7.99 -20.90 -4.08
C ARG A 71 7.58 -21.12 -2.62
N PHE A 72 7.89 -20.20 -1.71
CA PHE A 72 7.44 -20.31 -0.31
C PHE A 72 5.93 -20.13 -0.16
N ILE A 73 5.28 -19.35 -1.05
CA ILE A 73 3.84 -19.13 -1.04
C ILE A 73 3.27 -19.59 -2.39
N PRO A 74 2.37 -20.60 -2.41
CA PRO A 74 1.73 -21.04 -3.66
C PRO A 74 0.96 -19.90 -4.34
N GLU A 75 0.91 -19.92 -5.67
CA GLU A 75 0.21 -18.91 -6.48
C GLU A 75 -1.26 -18.74 -6.08
N GLU A 76 -1.96 -19.85 -5.78
CA GLU A 76 -3.35 -19.80 -5.32
C GLU A 76 -3.49 -19.06 -4.00
N SER A 77 -2.56 -19.27 -3.05
CA SER A 77 -2.57 -18.58 -1.76
C SER A 77 -2.23 -17.11 -1.92
N ALA A 78 -1.25 -16.78 -2.76
CA ALA A 78 -0.89 -15.39 -3.07
C ALA A 78 -2.07 -14.65 -3.72
N SER A 79 -2.74 -15.28 -4.68
CA SER A 79 -3.89 -14.71 -5.38
C SER A 79 -5.10 -14.51 -4.48
N TYR A 80 -5.31 -15.42 -3.51
CA TYR A 80 -6.43 -15.37 -2.57
C TYR A 80 -6.20 -14.34 -1.46
N TYR A 81 -5.04 -14.40 -0.79
CA TYR A 81 -4.74 -13.54 0.35
C TYR A 81 -4.10 -12.20 -0.01
N LYS A 82 -3.73 -12.00 -1.29
CA LYS A 82 -3.17 -10.75 -1.81
C LYS A 82 -1.84 -10.34 -1.16
N PHE A 83 -1.00 -11.32 -0.83
CA PHE A 83 0.39 -11.07 -0.44
C PHE A 83 1.31 -12.10 -1.09
N VAL A 84 2.56 -11.71 -1.31
CA VAL A 84 3.62 -12.52 -1.91
C VAL A 84 4.92 -12.38 -1.12
N PRO A 85 5.83 -13.37 -1.20
CA PRO A 85 7.14 -13.22 -0.62
C PRO A 85 7.98 -12.30 -1.50
N ILE A 86 8.52 -11.25 -0.90
CA ILE A 86 9.29 -10.18 -1.57
C ILE A 86 10.79 -10.24 -1.28
N GLY A 87 11.21 -11.23 -0.48
CA GLY A 87 12.60 -11.42 -0.10
C GLY A 87 12.77 -12.42 1.05
N ALA A 88 14.01 -12.72 1.39
CA ALA A 88 14.35 -13.42 2.63
C ALA A 88 15.61 -12.78 3.22
N ARG A 89 15.59 -12.53 4.52
CA ARG A 89 16.72 -11.94 5.24
C ARG A 89 16.80 -12.53 6.64
N ASP A 90 18.01 -12.85 7.08
CA ASP A 90 18.29 -13.31 8.45
C ASP A 90 17.46 -14.55 8.88
N GLY A 91 17.16 -15.43 7.92
CA GLY A 91 16.33 -16.62 8.15
C GLY A 91 14.82 -16.35 8.21
N ALA A 92 14.38 -15.11 7.99
CA ALA A 92 12.98 -14.72 7.90
C ALA A 92 12.57 -14.41 6.45
N LEU A 93 11.31 -14.69 6.12
CA LEU A 93 10.69 -14.33 4.84
C LEU A 93 10.11 -12.92 4.94
N GLU A 94 10.42 -12.06 3.98
CA GLU A 94 9.78 -10.76 3.82
C GLU A 94 8.52 -10.95 2.97
N ILE A 95 7.38 -10.42 3.40
CA ILE A 95 6.09 -10.51 2.68
C ILE A 95 5.49 -9.12 2.45
N GLY A 96 4.74 -8.96 1.37
CA GLY A 96 4.04 -7.73 1.00
C GLY A 96 2.93 -7.95 0.00
#